data_AF-A0A6J4LJW0-F1
#
_entry.id   AF-A0A6J4LJW0-F1
#
_cell.length_a   1.000
_cell.length_b   1.000
_cell.length_c   1.000
_cell.angle_alpha   90.00
_cell.angle_beta   90.00
_cell.angle_gamma   90.00
#
_symmetry.space_group_name_H-M   'P 1'
#
loop_
_entity.id
_entity.type
_entity.pdbx_description
1 polymer ?
#
loop_
_entity_poly.entity_id
_entity_poly.type
_entity_poly.pdbx_seq_one_letter_code
_entity_poly.pdbx_strand_id
1 'polypeptide(L)'
;MELQTGDGTGTAQPTAVQIADALARLAGGQDSFLILSRGEDEFMQAIGCARDGFDVEYRDGSQETHFQTSGPTLSLETTAQLLRHYLADDARWRTQVSWQRRVTTSHPRLQRFHPGLLMALIGACFVAAVAWAVVIEISAAR
;
A
#
# COMPACT_ATOMS: atom_id res chain seq x y z
N MET A 1 -10.55 -1.67 5.65
CA MET A 1 -9.72 -1.05 4.60
C MET A 1 -8.93 0.09 5.18
N GLU A 2 -7.69 0.22 4.74
CA GLU A 2 -6.74 1.25 5.17
C GLU A 2 -6.00 1.80 3.96
N LEU A 3 -5.83 3.12 3.92
CA LEU A 3 -5.01 3.83 2.95
C LEU A 3 -3.66 4.15 3.59
N GLN A 4 -2.56 3.92 2.88
CA GLN A 4 -1.23 4.35 3.29
C GLN A 4 -0.49 4.97 2.11
N THR A 5 0.24 6.06 2.34
CA THR A 5 1.16 6.66 1.35
C THR A 5 2.62 6.46 1.75
N GLY A 6 3.53 6.59 0.79
CA GLY A 6 4.96 6.32 1.03
C GLY A 6 5.65 7.26 2.03
N ASP A 7 5.05 8.39 2.36
CA ASP A 7 5.47 9.28 3.45
C ASP A 7 5.09 8.76 4.86
N GLY A 8 4.42 7.61 4.93
CA GLY A 8 3.94 7.00 6.17
C GLY A 8 2.57 7.50 6.64
N THR A 9 1.93 8.41 5.91
CA THR A 9 0.57 8.86 6.25
C THR A 9 -0.43 7.72 6.05
N GLY A 10 -1.17 7.39 7.11
CA GLY A 10 -2.22 6.38 7.11
C GLY A 10 -3.62 6.97 7.28
N THR A 11 -4.64 6.35 6.70
CA THR A 11 -6.06 6.69 6.91
C THR A 11 -6.89 5.43 6.96
N ALA A 12 -7.49 5.15 8.12
CA ALA A 12 -8.45 4.07 8.27
C ALA A 12 -9.77 4.44 7.58
N GLN A 13 -10.39 3.46 6.91
CA GLN A 13 -11.68 3.61 6.22
C GLN A 13 -11.72 4.84 5.28
N PRO A 14 -10.79 4.93 4.30
CA PRO A 14 -10.67 6.09 3.45
C PRO A 14 -11.92 6.27 2.58
N THR A 15 -12.32 7.52 2.35
CA THR A 15 -13.31 7.88 1.33
C THR A 15 -12.67 7.91 -0.06
N ALA A 16 -13.49 7.81 -1.11
CA ALA A 16 -13.02 7.94 -2.48
C ALA A 16 -12.33 9.29 -2.76
N VAL A 17 -12.79 10.37 -2.11
CA VAL A 17 -12.18 11.71 -2.22
C VAL A 17 -10.78 11.71 -1.60
N GLN A 18 -10.61 11.13 -0.40
CA GLN A 18 -9.30 11.05 0.24
C GLN A 18 -8.30 10.24 -0.58
N ILE A 19 -8.74 9.16 -1.24
CA ILE A 19 -7.90 8.38 -2.15
C ILE A 19 -7.45 9.24 -3.34
N ALA A 20 -8.39 9.92 -4.00
CA ALA A 20 -8.08 10.75 -5.17
C ALA A 20 -7.12 11.89 -4.80
N ASP A 21 -7.36 12.55 -3.67
CA ASP A 21 -6.50 13.63 -3.16
C ASP A 21 -5.10 13.13 -2.80
N ALA A 22 -5.00 11.96 -2.17
CA ALA A 22 -3.70 11.37 -1.83
C ALA A 22 -2.91 10.99 -3.09
N LEU A 23 -3.58 10.38 -4.07
CA LEU A 23 -2.97 10.01 -5.35
C LEU A 23 -2.48 11.24 -6.12
N ALA A 24 -3.24 12.33 -6.13
CA ALA A 24 -2.88 13.59 -6.79
C ALA A 24 -1.67 14.28 -6.15
N ARG A 25 -1.37 14.00 -4.87
CA ARG A 25 -0.22 14.58 -4.15
C ARG A 25 1.08 13.81 -4.36
N LEU A 26 1.06 12.62 -4.98
CA LEU A 26 2.29 11.87 -5.24
C LEU A 26 3.16 12.63 -6.25
N ALA A 27 4.35 13.04 -5.79
CA ALA A 27 5.25 13.92 -6.54
C ALA A 27 6.20 13.20 -7.52
N GLY A 28 6.23 11.86 -7.48
CA GLY A 28 7.24 11.03 -8.15
C GLY A 28 8.45 10.73 -7.26
N GLY A 29 9.24 9.74 -7.64
CA GLY A 29 10.40 9.27 -6.85
C GLY A 29 10.14 7.95 -6.12
N GLN A 30 11.08 7.54 -5.26
CA GLN A 30 11.08 6.21 -4.63
C GLN A 30 9.89 6.00 -3.68
N ASP A 31 9.44 7.06 -3.00
CA ASP A 31 8.35 7.00 -2.02
C ASP A 31 6.99 7.42 -2.61
N SER A 32 6.89 7.54 -3.94
CA SER A 32 5.64 7.92 -4.61
C SER A 32 4.77 6.71 -4.88
N PHE A 33 4.20 6.20 -3.81
CA PHE A 33 3.23 5.13 -3.85
C PHE A 33 2.09 5.36 -2.87
N LEU A 34 0.99 4.66 -3.14
CA LEU A 34 -0.21 4.61 -2.33
C LEU A 34 -0.69 3.17 -2.29
N ILE A 35 -1.00 2.67 -1.09
CA ILE A 35 -1.51 1.32 -0.85
C ILE A 35 -2.91 1.44 -0.25
N LEU A 36 -3.86 0.69 -0.80
CA LEU A 36 -5.18 0.49 -0.24
C LEU A 36 -5.31 -0.98 0.15
N SER A 37 -5.24 -1.27 1.45
CA SER A 37 -5.24 -2.64 1.98
C SER A 37 -6.58 -3.02 2.61
N ARG A 38 -6.93 -4.30 2.50
CA ARG A 38 -8.03 -4.96 3.21
C ARG A 38 -7.53 -5.89 4.32
N GLY A 39 -6.30 -6.37 4.17
CA GLY A 39 -5.55 -7.18 5.13
C GLY A 39 -4.08 -7.22 4.72
N GLU A 40 -3.30 -8.10 5.34
CA GLU A 40 -1.86 -8.20 5.12
C GLU A 40 -1.52 -8.62 3.67
N ASP A 41 -2.28 -9.56 3.11
CA ASP A 41 -2.04 -10.11 1.76
C ASP A 41 -3.10 -9.71 0.73
N GLU A 42 -4.01 -8.79 1.07
CA GLU A 42 -5.04 -8.29 0.16
C GLU A 42 -4.94 -6.77 0.04
N PHE A 43 -4.40 -6.28 -1.08
CA PHE A 43 -4.19 -4.86 -1.32
C PHE A 43 -4.22 -4.50 -2.80
N MET A 44 -4.44 -3.21 -3.07
CA MET A 44 -4.16 -2.56 -4.36
C MET A 44 -3.18 -1.41 -4.13
N GLN A 45 -2.12 -1.34 -4.93
CA GLN A 45 -1.08 -0.33 -4.82
C GLN A 45 -0.92 0.41 -6.15
N ALA A 46 -0.79 1.74 -6.08
CA ALA A 46 -0.39 2.58 -7.20
C ALA A 46 1.00 3.14 -6.94
N ILE A 47 1.89 3.09 -7.95
CA ILE A 47 3.24 3.64 -7.91
C ILE A 47 3.38 4.62 -9.07
N GLY A 48 3.88 5.82 -8.79
CA GLY A 48 4.08 6.85 -9.81
C GLY A 48 3.54 8.21 -9.40
N CYS A 49 3.23 9.05 -10.37
CA CYS A 49 2.76 10.41 -10.13
C CYS A 49 1.81 10.88 -11.24
N ALA A 50 1.05 11.94 -10.96
CA ALA A 50 0.06 12.46 -11.92
C ALA A 50 0.67 12.89 -13.27
N ARG A 51 1.95 13.29 -13.28
CA ARG A 51 2.66 13.73 -14.50
C ARG A 51 3.08 12.55 -15.39
N ASP A 52 3.62 11.50 -14.78
CA ASP A 52 4.28 10.40 -15.50
C ASP A 52 3.36 9.15 -15.62
N GLY A 53 2.22 9.19 -14.93
CA GLY A 53 1.27 8.09 -14.82
C GLY A 53 1.60 7.14 -13.66
N PHE A 54 0.77 6.11 -13.55
CA PHE A 54 0.84 5.13 -12.47
C PHE A 54 0.92 3.70 -13.01
N ASP A 55 1.83 2.91 -12.46
CA ASP A 55 1.72 1.47 -12.48
C ASP A 55 0.85 1.03 -11.30
N VAL A 56 -0.10 0.14 -11.55
CA VAL A 56 -0.99 -0.39 -10.51
C VAL A 56 -0.79 -1.88 -10.36
N GLU A 57 -0.73 -2.34 -9.12
CA GLU A 57 -0.69 -3.75 -8.78
C GLU A 57 -1.69 -4.09 -7.70
N TYR A 58 -2.07 -5.36 -7.63
CA TYR A 58 -2.89 -5.88 -6.55
C TYR A 58 -2.47 -7.29 -6.16
N ARG A 59 -2.74 -7.63 -4.91
CA ARG A 59 -2.63 -8.97 -4.37
C ARG A 59 -3.95 -9.42 -3.80
N ASP A 60 -4.33 -10.66 -4.08
CA ASP A 60 -5.59 -11.27 -3.63
C ASP A 60 -5.31 -12.50 -2.75
N GLY A 61 -4.75 -12.24 -1.56
CA GLY A 61 -4.53 -13.23 -0.50
C GLY A 61 -3.24 -14.04 -0.58
N SER A 62 -2.51 -14.06 -1.70
CA SER A 62 -1.23 -14.78 -1.80
C SER A 62 -0.28 -14.19 -2.84
N GLN A 63 0.99 -14.61 -2.80
CA GLN A 63 1.98 -14.20 -3.81
C GLN A 63 1.64 -14.71 -5.22
N GLU A 64 0.93 -15.85 -5.34
CA GLU A 64 0.54 -16.42 -6.64
C GLU A 64 -0.58 -15.63 -7.31
N THR A 65 -1.34 -14.88 -6.51
CA THR A 65 -2.41 -13.97 -6.93
C THR A 65 -1.95 -12.51 -6.90
N HIS A 66 -0.68 -12.28 -7.25
CA HIS A 66 -0.10 -10.95 -7.42
C HIS A 66 -0.07 -10.57 -8.90
N PHE A 67 -0.71 -9.45 -9.24
CA PHE A 67 -0.87 -8.96 -10.60
C PHE A 67 -0.48 -7.49 -10.70
N GLN A 68 -0.07 -7.08 -11.89
CA GLN A 68 0.21 -5.69 -12.22
C GLN A 68 -0.48 -5.32 -13.54
N THR A 69 -0.72 -4.03 -13.77
CA THR A 69 -1.21 -3.53 -15.05
C THR A 69 -0.29 -3.96 -16.19
N SER A 70 -0.86 -4.26 -17.35
CA SER A 70 -0.12 -4.50 -18.57
C SER A 70 -0.25 -3.33 -19.53
N GLY A 71 0.85 -2.97 -20.19
CA GLY A 71 0.90 -1.86 -21.14
C GLY A 71 1.42 -0.55 -20.53
N PRO A 72 1.00 0.61 -21.07
CA PRO A 72 1.42 1.92 -20.58
C PRO A 72 0.93 2.21 -19.15
N THR A 73 1.58 3.18 -18.51
CA THR A 73 1.14 3.71 -17.21
C THR A 73 -0.27 4.32 -17.31
N LEU A 74 -1.04 4.19 -16.24
CA LEU A 74 -2.39 4.70 -16.14
C LEU A 74 -2.39 6.20 -15.79
N SER A 75 -3.40 6.94 -16.26
CA SER A 75 -3.60 8.32 -15.84
C SER A 75 -4.06 8.42 -14.39
N LEU A 76 -3.98 9.63 -13.81
CA LEU A 76 -4.54 9.92 -12.48
C LEU A 76 -6.02 9.54 -12.38
N GLU A 77 -6.82 9.92 -13.38
CA GLU A 77 -8.27 9.65 -13.41
C GLU A 77 -8.57 8.15 -13.43
N THR A 78 -7.94 7.41 -14.36
CA THR A 78 -8.14 5.96 -14.48
C THR A 78 -7.72 5.24 -13.20
N THR A 79 -6.60 5.66 -12.59
CA THR A 79 -6.09 5.06 -11.35
C THR A 79 -7.00 5.35 -10.17
N ALA A 80 -7.47 6.59 -10.01
CA ALA A 80 -8.42 6.95 -8.97
C ALA A 80 -9.75 6.19 -9.11
N GLN A 81 -10.23 6.02 -10.35
CA GLN A 81 -11.42 5.22 -10.63
C GLN A 81 -11.21 3.74 -10.27
N LEU A 82 -10.04 3.18 -10.59
CA LEU A 82 -9.70 1.79 -10.29
C LEU A 82 -9.70 1.54 -8.78
N LEU A 83 -9.01 2.38 -8.02
CA LEU A 83 -8.97 2.33 -6.55
C LEU A 83 -10.35 2.53 -5.93
N ARG A 84 -11.21 3.38 -6.51
CA ARG A 84 -12.59 3.55 -6.06
C ARG A 84 -13.43 2.28 -6.25
N HIS A 85 -13.31 1.62 -7.40
CA HIS A 85 -14.00 0.34 -7.62
C HIS A 85 -13.48 -0.74 -6.67
N TYR A 86 -12.17 -0.77 -6.41
CA TYR A 86 -11.60 -1.65 -5.38
C TYR A 86 -12.13 -1.34 -3.98
N LEU A 87 -12.19 -0.06 -3.57
CA LEU A 87 -12.75 0.37 -2.28
C LEU A 87 -14.21 -0.09 -2.11
N ALA A 88 -15.00 -0.03 -3.17
CA ALA A 88 -16.42 -0.38 -3.17
C ALA A 88 -16.71 -1.88 -3.34
N ASP A 89 -15.68 -2.72 -3.43
CA ASP A 89 -15.78 -4.14 -3.79
C ASP A 89 -16.51 -4.40 -5.12
N ASP A 90 -16.35 -3.48 -6.06
CA ASP A 90 -16.98 -3.51 -7.36
C ASP A 90 -16.11 -4.27 -8.36
N ALA A 91 -16.55 -5.45 -8.78
CA ALA A 91 -15.79 -6.35 -9.66
C ALA A 91 -15.29 -5.72 -10.97
N ARG A 92 -15.82 -4.56 -11.39
CA ARG A 92 -15.34 -3.82 -12.57
C ARG A 92 -13.85 -3.50 -12.54
N TRP A 93 -13.23 -3.33 -11.37
CA TRP A 93 -11.79 -3.08 -11.30
C TRP A 93 -10.95 -4.21 -11.93
N ARG A 94 -11.46 -5.46 -11.92
CA ARG A 94 -10.77 -6.62 -12.51
C ARG A 94 -10.78 -6.62 -14.03
N THR A 95 -11.71 -5.89 -14.67
CA THR A 95 -11.89 -5.88 -16.13
C THR A 95 -11.68 -4.52 -16.77
N GLN A 96 -11.61 -3.44 -15.97
CA GLN A 96 -11.35 -2.07 -16.42
C GLN A 96 -9.99 -1.91 -17.11
N VAL A 97 -8.99 -2.67 -16.65
CA VAL A 97 -7.63 -2.65 -17.20
C VAL A 97 -7.17 -4.07 -17.50
N SER A 98 -6.15 -4.18 -18.35
CA SER A 98 -5.51 -5.47 -18.57
C SER A 98 -4.51 -5.74 -17.44
N TRP A 99 -4.61 -6.95 -16.89
CA TRP A 99 -3.75 -7.42 -15.81
C TRP A 99 -2.82 -8.51 -16.34
N GLN A 100 -1.59 -8.51 -15.83
CA GLN A 100 -0.63 -9.60 -16.04
C GLN A 100 -0.13 -10.08 -14.68
N ARG A 101 0.10 -11.39 -14.57
CA ARG A 101 0.69 -11.95 -13.34
C ARG A 101 2.08 -11.34 -13.14
N ARG A 102 2.33 -10.82 -11.96
CA ARG A 102 3.65 -10.30 -11.60
C ARG A 102 4.56 -11.49 -11.30
N VAL A 103 5.35 -11.89 -12.28
CA VAL A 103 6.35 -12.95 -12.08
C VAL A 103 7.44 -12.38 -11.18
N THR A 104 7.44 -12.78 -9.92
CA THR A 104 8.57 -12.51 -9.04
C THR A 104 9.69 -13.46 -9.45
N THR A 105 10.55 -13.07 -10.39
CA THR A 105 11.78 -13.83 -10.66
C THR A 105 12.69 -13.68 -9.44
N SER A 106 12.71 -14.70 -8.58
CA SER A 106 13.70 -14.83 -7.52
C SER A 106 15.08 -14.97 -8.16
N HIS A 107 15.78 -13.86 -8.42
CA HIS A 107 17.18 -13.89 -8.79
C HIS A 107 18.03 -14.22 -7.55
N PRO A 108 18.79 -15.33 -7.52
CA PRO A 108 19.77 -15.55 -6.47
C PRO A 108 21.07 -14.83 -6.88
N ARG A 109 21.19 -13.52 -6.62
CA ARG A 109 22.48 -12.82 -6.56
C ARG A 109 22.37 -11.47 -5.83
N LEU A 110 23.12 -11.38 -4.73
CA LEU A 110 23.42 -10.21 -3.89
C LEU A 110 22.33 -9.76 -2.91
N GLN A 111 22.14 -10.65 -1.93
CA GLN A 111 21.66 -10.39 -0.59
C GLN A 111 22.56 -9.34 0.12
N ARG A 112 22.28 -8.06 -0.11
CA ARG A 112 22.48 -6.96 0.86
C ARG A 112 21.17 -6.19 1.03
N PHE A 113 20.12 -6.95 1.29
CA PHE A 113 18.96 -6.46 2.02
C PHE A 113 18.93 -7.27 3.31
N HIS A 114 18.92 -6.60 4.46
CA HIS A 114 18.68 -7.25 5.74
C HIS A 114 17.16 -7.33 5.94
N PRO A 115 16.52 -8.50 5.70
CA PRO A 115 15.07 -8.68 5.84
C PRO A 115 14.56 -8.51 7.28
N GLY A 116 15.43 -8.29 8.27
CA GLY A 116 15.05 -7.93 9.63
C GLY A 116 14.62 -6.47 9.81
N LEU A 117 14.93 -5.54 8.90
CA LEU A 117 14.75 -4.10 9.15
C LEU A 117 13.32 -3.60 8.90
N LEU A 118 12.56 -4.19 7.97
CA LEU A 118 11.17 -3.78 7.70
C LEU A 118 10.17 -4.38 8.71
N MET A 119 10.47 -5.58 9.24
CA MET A 119 9.72 -6.17 10.37
C MET A 119 10.08 -5.55 11.73
N ALA A 120 11.27 -4.94 11.87
CA ALA A 120 11.68 -4.27 13.11
C ALA A 120 10.90 -2.97 13.40
N LEU A 121 10.32 -2.30 12.39
CA LEU A 121 9.60 -1.05 12.61
C LEU A 121 8.15 -1.25 13.08
N ILE A 122 7.51 -2.36 12.71
CA ILE A 122 6.17 -2.72 13.21
C ILE A 122 6.27 -3.35 14.62
N GLY A 123 7.32 -4.14 14.90
CA GLY A 123 7.56 -4.70 16.23
C GLY A 123 8.00 -3.68 17.29
N ALA A 124 8.79 -2.67 16.92
CA ALA A 124 9.30 -1.66 17.87
C ALA A 124 8.21 -0.73 18.42
N CYS A 125 7.16 -0.43 17.66
CA CYS A 125 6.03 0.36 18.13
C CYS A 125 5.21 -0.37 19.21
N PHE A 126 5.13 -1.70 19.17
CA PHE A 126 4.33 -2.46 20.13
C PHE A 126 5.00 -2.56 21.51
N VAL A 127 6.33 -2.69 21.57
CA VAL A 127 7.07 -2.76 22.85
C VAL A 127 7.12 -1.39 23.55
N ALA A 128 7.25 -0.30 22.80
CA ALA A 128 7.26 1.06 23.38
C ALA A 128 5.89 1.45 23.99
N ALA A 129 4.78 1.05 23.36
CA ALA A 129 3.44 1.32 23.88
C ALA A 129 3.14 0.56 25.19
N VAL A 130 3.57 -0.70 25.31
CA VAL A 130 3.37 -1.51 26.52
C VAL A 130 4.22 -1.00 27.69
N ALA A 131 5.47 -0.59 27.42
CA ALA A 131 6.35 -0.04 28.47
C ALA A 131 5.85 1.30 29.03
N TRP A 132 5.26 2.16 28.19
CA TRP A 132 4.69 3.44 28.64
C TRP A 132 3.43 3.25 29.51
N ALA A 133 2.57 2.29 29.17
CA ALA A 133 1.35 2.01 29.94
C ALA A 133 1.65 1.50 31.36
N VAL A 134 2.66 0.63 31.52
CA VAL A 134 3.05 0.06 32.82
C VAL A 134 3.65 1.12 33.75
N VAL A 135 4.40 2.09 33.22
CA VAL A 135 4.99 3.17 34.04
C VAL A 135 3.92 4.13 34.58
N ILE A 136 2.86 4.40 33.81
CA ILE A 136 1.76 5.27 34.26
C ILE A 136 0.99 4.63 35.41
N GLU A 137 0.65 3.33 35.34
CA GLU A 137 -0.10 2.66 36.40
C GLU A 137 0.68 2.60 37.73
N ILE A 138 1.99 2.37 37.69
CA ILE A 138 2.84 2.32 38.90
C ILE A 138 2.96 3.71 39.55
N SER A 139 2.92 4.77 38.74
CA SER A 139 3.05 6.16 39.21
C SER A 139 1.76 6.71 39.82
N ALA A 140 0.60 6.21 39.40
CA ALA A 140 -0.71 6.61 39.91
C ALA A 140 -1.14 5.85 41.19
N ALA A 141 -0.45 4.76 41.53
CA ALA A 141 -0.73 3.91 42.69
C ALA A 141 0.11 4.26 43.95
N ARG A 142 0.80 5.41 43.95
CA ARG A 142 1.57 5.95 45.08
C ARG A 142 1.02 7.30 45.51
#